data_AF-A0A9Q1J3M6-F1
#
_entry.id   AF-A0A9Q1J3M6-F1
#
_cell.length_a   1.000
_cell.length_b   1.000
_cell.length_c   1.000
_cell.angle_alpha   90.00
_cell.angle_beta   90.00
_cell.angle_gamma   90.00
#
_symmetry.space_group_name_H-M   'P 1'
#
loop_
_entity.id
_entity.type
_entity.pdbx_description
1 polymer ?
#
loop_
_entity_poly.entity_id
_entity_poly.type
_entity_poly.pdbx_seq_one_letter_code
_entity_poly.pdbx_strand_id
1 'polypeptide(L)'
;MCLMFGCFFIAYFLRQFKNGQFLPGKVRRLIGDFGVPIAIFVMIAVDISIDDTYTQKLVVPKGLQVSNPTERGWIINPMGMKKTFPIWMMFACVVPALLVFILIFLESQITTLIVSKPERKMAKGSGFHLDLLILVTMGGLSAIFGVPWLSAATVRSVTHANALTVMSKGPKPEIEKVLEQRISGILVALLVGLSILMEPILKMIPITALFGIFLYMGITSLSGIQLWDRILLLFIPKKYHPQEPYATRVKTNRMNMFTLIQIVCLVILWLVKSSKASLALPFVLILTIPLRMFMTGRIFTDLEMKCLDADDAKVTFEEEPGQDVYNESQMPL
;
A
#
# COMPACT_ATOMS: atom_id res chain seq x y z
N MET A 1 4.61 -20.71 -14.46
CA MET A 1 3.27 -20.09 -14.24
C MET A 1 2.37 -20.93 -13.33
N CYS A 2 2.41 -22.27 -13.38
CA CYS A 2 1.61 -23.13 -12.49
C CYS A 2 1.85 -22.85 -11.01
N LEU A 3 3.11 -22.71 -10.57
CA LEU A 3 3.44 -22.33 -9.18
C LEU A 3 2.88 -20.95 -8.78
N MET A 4 2.83 -20.00 -9.72
CA MET A 4 2.30 -18.65 -9.48
C MET A 4 0.79 -18.70 -9.23
N PHE A 5 0.05 -19.30 -10.16
CA PHE A 5 -1.41 -19.43 -10.03
C PHE A 5 -1.79 -20.35 -8.87
N GLY A 6 -1.07 -21.45 -8.66
CA GLY A 6 -1.27 -22.36 -7.53
C GLY A 6 -1.11 -21.64 -6.20
N CYS A 7 -0.02 -20.88 -6.01
CA CYS A 7 0.20 -20.07 -4.81
C CYS A 7 -0.94 -19.06 -4.59
N PHE A 8 -1.34 -18.34 -5.66
CA PHE A 8 -2.44 -17.39 -5.62
C PHE A 8 -3.77 -18.05 -5.23
N PHE A 9 -4.14 -19.16 -5.88
CA PHE A 9 -5.40 -19.85 -5.63
C PHE A 9 -5.47 -20.42 -4.20
N ILE A 10 -4.39 -21.02 -3.70
CA ILE A 10 -4.35 -21.53 -2.33
C ILE A 10 -4.52 -20.36 -1.34
N ALA A 11 -3.75 -19.28 -1.48
CA ALA A 11 -3.85 -18.12 -0.59
C ALA A 11 -5.24 -17.49 -0.62
N TYR A 12 -5.82 -17.34 -1.82
CA TYR A 12 -7.15 -16.78 -2.01
C TYR A 12 -8.25 -17.68 -1.43
N PHE A 13 -8.17 -18.99 -1.66
CA PHE A 13 -9.12 -19.96 -1.12
C PHE A 13 -9.06 -20.05 0.41
N LEU A 14 -7.86 -20.08 1.00
CA LEU A 14 -7.70 -20.07 2.46
C LEU A 14 -8.25 -18.78 3.09
N ARG A 15 -8.14 -17.64 2.39
CA ARG A 15 -8.80 -16.40 2.80
C ARG A 15 -10.32 -16.50 2.75
N GLN A 16 -10.90 -17.07 1.68
CA GLN A 16 -12.35 -17.29 1.62
C GLN A 16 -12.82 -18.29 2.69
N PHE A 17 -12.02 -19.33 2.94
CA PHE A 17 -12.27 -20.33 3.95
C PHE A 17 -12.39 -19.73 5.36
N LYS A 18 -11.60 -18.69 5.68
CA LYS A 18 -11.73 -17.89 6.91
C LYS A 18 -13.16 -17.40 7.16
N ASN A 19 -13.85 -17.00 6.09
CA ASN A 19 -15.20 -16.45 6.10
C ASN A 19 -16.29 -17.51 5.82
N GLY A 20 -15.92 -18.72 5.40
CA GLY A 20 -16.83 -19.82 5.13
C GLY A 20 -17.47 -20.37 6.41
N GLN A 21 -18.42 -21.30 6.26
CA GLN A 21 -19.12 -21.93 7.40
C GLN A 21 -18.45 -23.21 7.91
N PHE A 22 -17.46 -23.72 7.17
CA PHE A 22 -16.79 -24.98 7.47
C PHE A 22 -15.81 -24.86 8.66
N LEU A 23 -15.68 -25.93 9.45
CA LEU A 23 -14.82 -26.06 10.65
C LEU A 23 -15.16 -25.18 11.87
N PRO A 24 -14.70 -25.57 13.08
CA PRO A 24 -14.82 -24.74 14.28
C PRO A 24 -14.12 -23.39 14.11
N GLY A 25 -14.76 -22.33 14.60
CA GLY A 25 -14.34 -20.95 14.32
C GLY A 25 -12.89 -20.61 14.71
N LYS A 26 -12.32 -21.23 15.75
CA LYS A 26 -10.91 -21.03 16.13
C LYS A 26 -9.93 -21.59 15.09
N VAL A 27 -10.14 -22.84 14.68
CA VAL A 27 -9.29 -23.54 13.70
C VAL A 27 -9.38 -22.87 12.34
N ARG A 28 -10.59 -22.50 11.91
CA ARG A 28 -10.84 -21.80 10.65
C ARG A 28 -10.11 -20.47 10.55
N ARG A 29 -10.10 -19.69 11.64
CA ARG A 29 -9.37 -18.41 11.71
C ARG A 29 -7.86 -18.63 11.62
N LEU A 30 -7.33 -19.58 12.40
CA LEU A 30 -5.90 -19.90 12.36
C LEU A 30 -5.45 -20.27 10.95
N ILE A 31 -6.17 -21.18 10.28
CA ILE A 31 -5.86 -21.59 8.91
C ILE A 31 -5.96 -20.41 7.92
N GLY A 32 -6.97 -19.56 8.08
CA GLY A 32 -7.16 -18.38 7.24
C GLY A 32 -6.07 -17.32 7.42
N ASP A 33 -5.64 -17.06 8.66
CA ASP A 33 -4.61 -16.08 9.00
C ASP A 33 -3.21 -16.53 8.56
N PHE A 34 -2.93 -17.84 8.63
CA PHE A 34 -1.70 -18.44 8.10
C PHE A 34 -1.79 -18.80 6.60
N GLY A 35 -2.84 -18.38 5.90
CA GLY A 35 -3.09 -18.78 4.51
C GLY A 35 -1.95 -18.46 3.54
N VAL A 36 -1.34 -17.27 3.67
CA VAL A 36 -0.20 -16.86 2.82
C VAL A 36 1.06 -17.68 3.10
N PRO A 37 1.53 -17.83 4.36
CA PRO A 37 2.63 -18.74 4.69
C PRO A 37 2.40 -20.19 4.25
N ILE A 38 1.20 -20.73 4.45
CA ILE A 38 0.85 -22.10 4.04
C ILE A 38 0.94 -22.24 2.52
N ALA A 39 0.41 -21.28 1.75
CA ALA A 39 0.48 -21.30 0.29
C ALA A 39 1.94 -21.31 -0.22
N ILE A 40 2.81 -20.49 0.38
CA ILE A 40 4.25 -20.47 0.06
C ILE A 40 4.88 -21.83 0.38
N PHE A 41 4.63 -22.38 1.57
CA PHE A 41 5.21 -23.66 2.00
C PHE A 41 4.81 -24.82 1.08
N VAL A 42 3.52 -24.91 0.72
CA VAL A 42 3.01 -25.95 -0.20
C VAL A 42 3.67 -25.81 -1.57
N MET A 43 3.81 -24.59 -2.10
CA MET A 43 4.42 -24.39 -3.42
C MET A 43 5.93 -24.66 -3.42
N ILE A 44 6.63 -24.41 -2.30
CA ILE A 44 8.03 -24.84 -2.14
C ILE A 44 8.12 -26.37 -2.12
N ALA A 45 7.24 -27.06 -1.40
CA ALA A 45 7.23 -28.52 -1.36
C ALA A 45 6.98 -29.14 -2.75
N VAL A 46 6.07 -28.55 -3.54
CA VAL A 46 5.82 -28.95 -4.92
C VAL A 46 7.04 -28.68 -5.81
N ASP A 47 7.69 -27.54 -5.67
CA ASP A 47 8.92 -27.19 -6.42
C ASP A 47 10.07 -28.16 -6.12
N ILE A 48 10.24 -28.57 -4.86
CA ILE A 48 11.27 -29.55 -4.46
C ILE A 48 10.93 -30.95 -4.96
N SER A 49 9.66 -31.27 -5.18
CA SER A 49 9.24 -32.60 -5.66
C SER A 49 9.40 -32.75 -7.19
N ILE A 50 9.68 -31.67 -7.92
CA ILE A 50 9.81 -31.66 -9.38
C ILE A 50 11.26 -31.33 -9.72
N ASP A 51 12.09 -32.35 -9.87
CA ASP A 51 13.52 -32.20 -10.20
C ASP A 51 13.78 -31.97 -11.70
N ASP A 52 12.80 -32.30 -12.56
CA ASP A 52 12.96 -32.30 -14.01
C ASP A 52 12.89 -30.91 -14.68
N THR A 53 12.69 -29.83 -13.91
CA THR A 53 12.49 -28.49 -14.48
C THR A 53 13.18 -27.40 -13.67
N TYR A 54 13.92 -26.53 -14.36
CA TYR A 54 14.54 -25.37 -13.75
C TYR A 54 13.50 -24.33 -13.30
N THR A 55 13.59 -23.91 -12.04
CA THR A 55 12.82 -22.80 -11.49
C THR A 55 13.74 -21.70 -10.96
N GLN A 56 13.40 -20.45 -11.26
CA GLN A 56 14.18 -19.31 -10.77
C GLN A 56 13.89 -19.11 -9.28
N LYS A 57 14.92 -19.28 -8.44
CA LYS A 57 14.82 -19.15 -6.98
C LYS A 57 15.35 -17.81 -6.48
N LEU A 58 14.99 -17.45 -5.26
CA LEU A 58 15.40 -16.18 -4.65
C LEU A 58 16.93 -16.12 -4.50
N VAL A 59 17.55 -15.06 -5.01
CA VAL A 59 18.99 -14.86 -4.92
C VAL A 59 19.28 -13.88 -3.80
N VAL A 60 19.90 -14.39 -2.73
CA VAL A 60 20.40 -13.58 -1.61
C VAL A 60 21.93 -13.64 -1.63
N PRO A 61 22.63 -12.51 -1.47
CA PRO A 61 24.09 -12.50 -1.41
C PRO A 61 24.59 -13.24 -0.16
N LYS A 62 25.74 -13.91 -0.26
CA LYS A 62 26.36 -14.66 0.85
C LYS A 62 26.88 -13.78 2.00
N GLY A 63 26.98 -12.47 1.76
CA GLY A 63 27.53 -11.53 2.71
C GLY A 63 27.23 -10.09 2.32
N LEU A 64 27.46 -9.18 3.25
CA LEU A 64 27.31 -7.74 3.05
C LEU A 64 28.48 -7.22 2.20
N GLN A 65 28.18 -6.73 1.00
CA GLN A 65 29.13 -6.10 0.10
C GLN A 65 28.59 -4.75 -0.37
N VAL A 66 29.49 -3.79 -0.56
CA VAL A 66 29.12 -2.51 -1.19
C VAL A 66 28.81 -2.73 -2.67
N SER A 67 27.90 -1.93 -3.23
CA SER A 67 27.42 -2.09 -4.62
C SER A 67 28.54 -2.08 -5.66
N ASN A 68 29.64 -1.37 -5.39
CA ASN A 68 30.85 -1.39 -6.21
C ASN A 68 32.10 -1.20 -5.34
N PRO A 69 32.77 -2.29 -4.94
CA PRO A 69 33.93 -2.24 -4.02
C PRO A 69 35.16 -1.50 -4.59
N THR A 70 35.29 -1.40 -5.92
CA THR A 70 36.42 -0.71 -6.56
C THR A 70 36.20 0.80 -6.70
N GLU A 71 34.96 1.26 -6.55
CA GLU A 71 34.59 2.68 -6.73
C GLU A 71 34.25 3.39 -5.43
N ARG A 72 33.70 2.69 -4.42
CA ARG A 72 33.26 3.32 -3.15
C ARG A 72 33.57 2.51 -1.90
N GLY A 73 33.86 3.22 -0.82
CA GLY A 73 33.81 2.68 0.53
C GLY A 73 32.40 2.70 1.13
N TRP A 74 32.29 2.39 2.43
CA TRP A 74 31.03 2.43 3.18
C TRP A 74 30.55 3.85 3.48
N ILE A 75 31.46 4.82 3.61
CA ILE A 75 31.17 6.23 3.84
C ILE A 75 31.58 7.01 2.61
N ILE A 76 30.68 7.85 2.09
CA ILE A 76 30.94 8.69 0.93
C ILE A 76 31.42 10.06 1.41
N ASN A 77 32.62 10.45 0.98
CA ASN A 77 33.14 11.79 1.26
C ASN A 77 32.41 12.82 0.37
N PRO A 78 31.77 13.86 0.95
CA PRO A 78 31.06 14.89 0.19
C PRO A 78 31.97 15.71 -0.75
N MET A 79 33.28 15.76 -0.50
CA MET A 79 34.26 16.44 -1.36
C MET A 79 34.71 15.58 -2.57
N GLY A 80 34.20 14.36 -2.68
CA GLY A 80 34.58 13.37 -3.69
C GLY A 80 35.70 12.44 -3.23
N MET A 81 35.74 11.23 -3.79
CA MET A 81 36.75 10.22 -3.46
C MET A 81 37.88 10.16 -4.50
N LYS A 82 37.55 9.98 -5.79
CA LYS A 82 38.53 9.86 -6.89
C LYS A 82 38.78 11.18 -7.64
N LYS A 83 37.78 12.06 -7.67
CA LYS A 83 37.83 13.39 -8.28
C LYS A 83 37.19 14.39 -7.33
N THR A 84 37.69 15.62 -7.31
CA THR A 84 37.07 16.71 -6.54
C THR A 84 35.66 16.97 -7.08
N PHE A 85 34.68 16.96 -6.20
CA PHE A 85 33.30 17.22 -6.59
C PHE A 85 33.11 18.74 -6.85
N PRO A 86 32.59 19.15 -8.01
CA PRO A 86 32.48 20.56 -8.34
C PRO A 86 31.52 21.30 -7.41
N ILE A 87 31.98 22.41 -6.82
CA ILE A 87 31.22 23.19 -5.82
C ILE A 87 29.87 23.66 -6.37
N TRP A 88 29.80 24.08 -7.65
CA TRP A 88 28.54 24.49 -8.26
C TRP A 88 27.49 23.37 -8.23
N MET A 89 27.91 22.10 -8.37
CA MET A 89 27.02 20.94 -8.38
C MET A 89 26.52 20.60 -6.97
N MET A 90 27.26 20.98 -5.92
CA MET A 90 26.80 20.87 -4.53
C MET A 90 25.60 21.78 -4.27
N PHE A 91 25.57 22.97 -4.87
CA PHE A 91 24.41 23.84 -4.80
C PHE A 91 23.30 23.40 -5.76
N ALA A 92 23.67 22.96 -6.97
CA ALA A 92 22.69 22.51 -7.97
C ALA A 92 21.92 21.24 -7.52
N CYS A 93 22.49 20.41 -6.64
CA CYS A 93 21.81 19.20 -6.15
C CYS A 93 20.59 19.48 -5.27
N VAL A 94 20.37 20.73 -4.85
CA VAL A 94 19.13 21.15 -4.18
C VAL A 94 17.90 20.91 -5.06
N VAL A 95 18.02 21.10 -6.38
CA VAL A 95 16.91 20.89 -7.34
C VAL A 95 16.44 19.42 -7.38
N PRO A 96 17.30 18.42 -7.65
CA PRO A 96 16.89 17.02 -7.58
C PRO A 96 16.54 16.57 -6.16
N ALA A 97 17.17 17.12 -5.11
CA ALA A 97 16.81 16.81 -3.73
C ALA A 97 15.38 17.26 -3.39
N LEU A 98 14.97 18.45 -3.84
CA LEU A 98 13.60 18.95 -3.70
C LEU A 98 12.60 18.05 -4.43
N LEU A 99 12.93 17.59 -5.64
CA LEU A 99 12.09 16.66 -6.39
C LEU A 99 11.91 15.32 -5.66
N VAL A 100 12.99 14.75 -5.13
CA VAL A 100 12.95 13.52 -4.31
C VAL A 100 12.16 13.74 -3.03
N PHE A 101 12.31 14.89 -2.38
CA PHE A 101 11.52 15.25 -1.20
C PHE A 101 10.03 15.29 -1.51
N ILE A 102 9.61 15.94 -2.61
CA ILE A 102 8.20 15.97 -3.03
C ILE A 102 7.67 14.55 -3.29
N LEU A 103 8.45 13.70 -3.95
CA LEU A 103 8.10 12.29 -4.19
C LEU A 103 7.86 11.54 -2.88
N ILE A 104 8.83 11.58 -1.95
CA ILE A 104 8.74 10.89 -0.66
C ILE A 104 7.59 11.45 0.19
N PHE A 105 7.44 12.78 0.20
CA PHE A 105 6.36 13.45 0.91
C PHE A 105 5.00 12.95 0.42
N LEU A 106 4.77 12.99 -0.90
CA LEU A 106 3.47 12.64 -1.47
C LEU A 106 3.14 11.15 -1.27
N GLU A 107 4.10 10.25 -1.54
CA GLU A 107 3.90 8.81 -1.31
C GLU A 107 3.64 8.48 0.16
N SER A 108 4.38 9.11 1.08
CA SER A 108 4.26 8.83 2.51
C SER A 108 2.98 9.39 3.10
N GLN A 109 2.61 10.63 2.77
CA GLN A 109 1.38 11.24 3.25
C GLN A 109 0.13 10.51 2.71
N ILE A 110 0.09 10.18 1.42
CA ILE A 110 -1.01 9.37 0.86
C ILE A 110 -1.08 7.99 1.52
N THR A 111 0.08 7.35 1.72
CA THR A 111 0.11 6.04 2.36
C THR A 111 -0.41 6.09 3.79
N THR A 112 0.02 7.09 4.57
CA THR A 112 -0.47 7.27 5.95
C THR A 112 -1.96 7.56 5.94
N LEU A 113 -2.48 8.45 5.08
CA LEU A 113 -3.92 8.72 4.94
C LEU A 113 -4.74 7.48 4.60
N ILE A 114 -4.27 6.64 3.66
CA ILE A 114 -4.95 5.39 3.30
C ILE A 114 -4.96 4.40 4.46
N VAL A 115 -3.90 4.36 5.25
CA VAL A 115 -3.80 3.46 6.40
C VAL A 115 -4.60 3.97 7.59
N SER A 116 -4.70 5.29 7.74
CA SER A 116 -5.36 5.98 8.85
C SER A 116 -6.82 6.35 8.59
N LYS A 117 -7.47 5.72 7.61
CA LYS A 117 -8.87 5.95 7.33
C LYS A 117 -9.77 5.67 8.54
N PRO A 118 -10.77 6.52 8.84
CA PRO A 118 -11.73 6.31 9.93
C PRO A 118 -12.46 4.95 9.84
N GLU A 119 -12.70 4.46 8.61
CA GLU A 119 -13.30 3.14 8.32
C GLU A 119 -12.61 1.97 9.02
N ARG A 120 -11.31 2.10 9.35
CA ARG A 120 -10.52 1.04 9.98
C ARG A 120 -10.66 1.00 11.50
N LYS A 121 -11.31 1.99 12.13
CA LYS A 121 -11.52 2.06 13.59
C LYS A 121 -10.22 1.84 14.38
N MET A 122 -9.17 2.55 13.99
CA MET A 122 -7.90 2.56 14.72
C MET A 122 -8.06 3.38 16.00
N ALA A 123 -7.39 2.96 17.07
CA ALA A 123 -7.59 3.51 18.41
C ALA A 123 -6.55 4.58 18.77
N LYS A 124 -5.35 4.54 18.17
CA LYS A 124 -4.31 5.54 18.40
C LYS A 124 -4.28 6.56 17.26
N GLY A 125 -3.99 7.80 17.61
CA GLY A 125 -3.79 8.88 16.65
C GLY A 125 -2.61 8.63 15.70
N SER A 126 -2.66 9.26 14.54
CA SER A 126 -1.63 9.19 13.48
C SER A 126 -0.60 10.32 13.60
N GLY A 127 0.68 10.00 13.41
CA GLY A 127 1.79 10.95 13.54
C GLY A 127 2.38 11.46 12.22
N PHE A 128 1.60 12.16 11.39
CA PHE A 128 2.02 12.60 10.04
C PHE A 128 3.34 13.38 9.99
N HIS A 129 3.53 14.32 10.91
CA HIS A 129 4.74 15.17 10.94
C HIS A 129 5.98 14.40 11.44
N LEU A 130 5.79 13.54 12.43
CA LEU A 130 6.87 12.72 12.98
C LEU A 130 7.35 11.69 11.95
N ASP A 131 6.42 11.05 11.25
CA ASP A 131 6.74 10.10 10.19
C ASP A 131 7.56 10.75 9.07
N LEU A 132 7.17 11.96 8.65
CA LEU A 132 7.90 12.72 7.64
C LEU A 132 9.31 13.08 8.11
N LEU A 133 9.45 13.59 9.34
CA LEU A 133 10.75 13.96 9.90
C LEU A 133 11.68 12.74 9.94
N ILE A 134 11.20 11.61 10.46
CA ILE A 134 11.98 10.37 10.56
C ILE A 134 12.41 9.88 9.17
N LEU A 135 11.49 9.83 8.20
CA LEU A 135 11.81 9.36 6.84
C LEU A 135 12.85 10.24 6.15
N VAL A 136 12.72 11.56 6.25
CA VAL A 136 13.64 12.51 5.60
C VAL A 136 15.01 12.48 6.30
N THR A 137 15.05 12.44 7.62
CA THR A 137 16.32 12.32 8.37
C THR A 137 17.02 10.99 8.07
N MET A 138 16.30 9.87 8.06
CA MET A 138 16.86 8.56 7.70
C MET A 138 17.32 8.53 6.24
N GLY A 139 16.58 9.16 5.32
CA GLY A 139 16.98 9.31 3.92
C GLY A 139 18.27 10.12 3.77
N GLY A 140 18.39 11.23 4.50
CA GLY A 140 19.61 12.05 4.54
C GLY A 140 20.82 11.29 5.09
N LEU A 141 20.64 10.54 6.19
CA LEU A 141 21.70 9.70 6.74
C LEU A 141 22.08 8.57 5.76
N SER A 142 21.09 7.93 5.13
CA SER A 142 21.31 6.86 4.14
C SER A 142 22.15 7.35 2.95
N ALA A 143 21.97 8.60 2.53
CA ALA A 143 22.76 9.21 1.46
C ALA A 143 24.25 9.31 1.80
N ILE A 144 24.62 9.55 3.07
CA ILE A 144 26.03 9.60 3.53
C ILE A 144 26.70 8.22 3.39
N PHE A 145 25.95 7.15 3.66
CA PHE A 145 26.42 5.76 3.52
C PHE A 145 26.28 5.20 2.09
N GLY A 146 25.73 5.99 1.15
CA GLY A 146 25.45 5.51 -0.21
C GLY A 146 24.41 4.40 -0.26
N VAL A 147 23.47 4.40 0.68
CA VAL A 147 22.33 3.48 0.75
C VAL A 147 21.14 4.18 0.07
N PRO A 148 20.28 3.45 -0.68
CA PRO A 148 19.09 4.05 -1.29
C PRO A 148 18.18 4.65 -0.22
N TRP A 149 17.56 5.79 -0.54
CA TRP A 149 16.49 6.34 0.29
C TRP A 149 15.26 5.43 0.23
N LEU A 150 14.44 5.49 1.28
CA LEU A 150 13.24 4.69 1.43
C LEU A 150 12.02 5.61 1.54
N SER A 151 10.89 5.13 1.02
CA SER A 151 9.58 5.77 1.09
C SER A 151 8.57 4.77 1.65
N ALA A 152 7.45 5.26 2.21
CA ALA A 152 6.40 4.38 2.70
C ALA A 152 5.71 3.67 1.52
N ALA A 153 5.71 2.33 1.54
CA ALA A 153 5.15 1.53 0.46
C ALA A 153 3.66 1.23 0.68
N THR A 154 2.77 1.87 -0.10
CA THR A 154 1.31 1.81 0.10
C THR A 154 0.76 0.39 0.18
N VAL A 155 1.04 -0.47 -0.81
CA VAL A 155 0.51 -1.84 -0.84
C VAL A 155 1.03 -2.67 0.33
N ARG A 156 2.29 -2.49 0.72
CA ARG A 156 2.90 -3.19 1.86
C ARG A 156 2.28 -2.74 3.18
N SER A 157 2.09 -1.44 3.36
CA SER A 157 1.50 -0.87 4.57
C SER A 157 0.03 -1.26 4.71
N VAL A 158 -0.74 -1.25 3.61
CA VAL A 158 -2.14 -1.69 3.59
C VAL A 158 -2.27 -3.19 3.88
N THR A 159 -1.44 -4.03 3.25
CA THR A 159 -1.47 -5.48 3.49
C THR A 159 -1.04 -5.83 4.92
N HIS A 160 -0.05 -5.14 5.47
CA HIS A 160 0.33 -5.27 6.87
C HIS A 160 -0.80 -4.85 7.82
N ALA A 161 -1.47 -3.72 7.56
CA ALA A 161 -2.63 -3.30 8.35
C ALA A 161 -3.80 -4.29 8.25
N ASN A 162 -4.07 -4.83 7.05
CA ASN A 162 -5.10 -5.83 6.83
C ASN A 162 -4.82 -7.15 7.57
N ALA A 163 -3.54 -7.54 7.69
CA ALA A 163 -3.14 -8.71 8.48
C ALA A 163 -3.40 -8.53 9.99
N LEU A 164 -3.47 -7.28 10.46
CA LEU A 164 -3.75 -6.91 11.86
C LEU A 164 -5.22 -6.56 12.10
N THR A 165 -6.04 -6.60 11.06
CA THR A 165 -7.46 -6.23 11.13
C THR A 165 -8.30 -7.40 11.61
N VAL A 166 -9.08 -7.17 12.66
CA VAL A 166 -10.04 -8.14 13.19
C VAL A 166 -11.43 -7.80 12.65
N MET A 167 -12.05 -8.79 12.01
CA MET A 167 -13.41 -8.70 11.48
C MET A 167 -14.42 -9.26 12.49
N SER A 168 -15.58 -8.63 12.57
CA SER A 168 -16.71 -8.99 13.45
C SER A 168 -17.27 -10.37 13.11
N LYS A 169 -17.94 -10.98 14.10
CA LYS A 169 -18.55 -12.33 14.03
C LYS A 169 -19.94 -12.36 13.39
N GLY A 170 -20.49 -11.22 12.97
CA GLY A 170 -21.85 -11.08 12.45
C GLY A 170 -22.05 -11.60 11.01
N PRO A 171 -23.31 -11.66 10.54
CA PRO A 171 -23.65 -12.10 9.18
C PRO A 171 -23.08 -11.19 8.09
N LYS A 172 -22.81 -9.92 8.41
CA LYS A 172 -21.97 -9.03 7.61
C LYS A 172 -20.68 -8.76 8.41
N PRO A 173 -19.50 -9.24 7.95
CA PRO A 173 -18.25 -9.02 8.66
C PRO A 173 -17.85 -7.55 8.51
N GLU A 174 -18.01 -6.78 9.58
CA GLU A 174 -17.51 -5.40 9.68
C GLU A 174 -16.14 -5.37 10.35
N ILE A 175 -15.35 -4.33 10.08
CA ILE A 175 -14.09 -4.10 10.80
C ILE A 175 -14.43 -3.77 12.26
N GLU A 176 -13.93 -4.57 13.19
CA GLU A 176 -14.14 -4.39 14.64
C GLU A 176 -13.04 -3.50 15.23
N LYS A 177 -11.78 -3.87 14.97
CA LYS A 177 -10.59 -3.13 15.41
C LYS A 177 -9.35 -3.57 14.64
N VAL A 178 -8.32 -2.72 14.62
CA VAL A 178 -6.98 -3.05 14.13
C VAL A 178 -6.02 -3.21 15.31
N LEU A 179 -5.25 -4.28 15.33
CA LEU A 179 -4.24 -4.53 16.36
C LEU A 179 -3.00 -3.69 16.08
N GLU A 180 -2.86 -2.57 16.77
CA GLU A 180 -1.73 -1.65 16.62
C GLU A 180 -0.53 -2.11 17.45
N GLN A 181 0.43 -2.75 16.78
CA GLN A 181 1.65 -3.26 17.38
C GLN A 181 2.92 -2.68 16.74
N ARG A 182 3.94 -2.45 17.57
CA ARG A 182 5.29 -2.06 17.12
C ARG A 182 6.17 -3.29 16.80
N ILE A 183 5.87 -4.42 17.44
CA ILE A 183 6.70 -5.62 17.39
C ILE A 183 6.72 -6.23 15.98
N SER A 184 5.58 -6.30 15.27
CA SER A 184 5.55 -6.88 13.93
C SER A 184 6.46 -6.13 12.95
N GLY A 185 6.44 -4.79 12.96
CA GLY A 185 7.29 -3.97 12.12
C GLY A 185 8.78 -4.17 12.41
N ILE A 186 9.15 -4.16 13.70
CA ILE A 186 10.53 -4.38 14.15
C ILE A 186 11.00 -5.79 13.78
N LEU A 187 10.15 -6.80 13.98
CA LEU A 187 10.47 -8.19 13.68
C LEU A 187 10.68 -8.39 12.17
N VAL A 188 9.82 -7.81 11.33
CA VAL A 188 10.00 -7.87 9.87
C VAL A 188 11.29 -7.17 9.45
N ALA A 189 11.59 -5.98 9.99
CA ALA A 189 12.83 -5.25 9.69
C ALA A 189 14.08 -6.06 10.10
N LEU A 190 14.04 -6.68 11.28
CA LEU A 190 15.11 -7.54 11.79
C LEU A 190 15.28 -8.80 10.91
N LEU A 191 14.20 -9.47 10.53
CA LEU A 191 14.25 -10.63 9.64
C LEU A 191 14.81 -10.28 8.26
N VAL A 192 14.48 -9.10 7.72
CA VAL A 192 15.10 -8.60 6.48
C VAL A 192 16.60 -8.38 6.67
N GLY A 193 17.03 -7.81 7.80
CA GLY A 193 18.45 -7.66 8.13
C GLY A 193 19.18 -9.00 8.27
N LEU A 194 18.55 -10.00 8.89
CA LEU A 194 19.09 -11.35 9.07
C LEU A 194 18.95 -12.25 7.82
N SER A 195 18.30 -11.78 6.76
CA SER A 195 18.04 -12.58 5.55
C SER A 195 19.33 -13.12 4.90
N ILE A 196 20.45 -12.42 5.05
CA ILE A 196 21.77 -12.85 4.55
C ILE A 196 22.22 -14.15 5.24
N LEU A 197 21.94 -14.31 6.54
CA LEU A 197 22.27 -15.54 7.28
C LEU A 197 21.32 -16.69 6.91
N MET A 198 20.10 -16.36 6.50
CA MET A 198 19.07 -17.32 6.07
C MET A 198 19.15 -17.66 4.57
N GLU A 199 20.24 -17.31 3.88
CA GLU A 199 20.46 -17.56 2.45
C GLU A 199 20.12 -19.00 2.03
N PRO A 200 20.56 -20.08 2.74
CA PRO A 200 20.28 -21.45 2.29
C PRO A 200 18.79 -21.78 2.25
N ILE A 201 18.02 -21.24 3.19
CA ILE A 201 16.57 -21.44 3.28
C ILE A 201 15.86 -20.59 2.23
N LEU A 202 16.24 -19.33 2.10
CA LEU A 202 15.65 -18.38 1.16
C LEU A 202 15.85 -18.80 -0.29
N LYS A 203 16.98 -19.42 -0.62
CA LYS A 203 17.27 -19.98 -1.96
C LYS A 203 16.40 -21.16 -2.35
N MET A 204 15.64 -21.75 -1.43
CA MET A 204 14.66 -22.78 -1.78
C MET A 204 13.36 -22.18 -2.33
N ILE A 205 13.12 -20.88 -2.11
CA ILE A 205 11.85 -20.25 -2.47
C ILE A 205 11.85 -19.89 -3.96
N PRO A 206 10.94 -20.47 -4.77
CA PRO A 206 10.82 -20.11 -6.18
C PRO A 206 10.20 -18.72 -6.32
N ILE A 207 10.82 -17.84 -7.10
CA ILE A 207 10.34 -16.47 -7.36
C ILE A 207 8.94 -16.50 -8.00
N THR A 208 8.63 -17.53 -8.77
CA THR A 208 7.30 -17.72 -9.35
C THR A 208 6.19 -17.85 -8.31
N ALA A 209 6.46 -18.45 -7.15
CA ALA A 209 5.48 -18.50 -6.05
C ALA A 209 5.30 -17.12 -5.39
N LEU A 210 6.37 -16.33 -5.29
CA LEU A 210 6.31 -14.95 -4.79
C LEU A 210 5.45 -14.05 -5.69
N PHE A 211 5.53 -14.22 -7.02
CA PHE A 211 4.61 -13.53 -7.95
C PHE A 211 3.14 -13.87 -7.68
N GLY A 212 2.83 -15.10 -7.25
CA GLY A 212 1.47 -15.48 -6.85
C GLY A 212 1.01 -14.72 -5.60
N ILE A 213 1.90 -14.55 -4.62
CA ILE A 213 1.62 -13.72 -3.43
C ILE A 213 1.51 -12.24 -3.77
N PHE A 214 2.34 -11.71 -4.69
CA PHE A 214 2.20 -10.34 -5.16
C PHE A 214 0.86 -10.11 -5.88
N LEU A 215 0.39 -11.07 -6.68
CA LEU A 215 -0.93 -11.02 -7.30
C LEU A 215 -2.05 -11.05 -6.25
N TYR A 216 -1.94 -11.93 -5.25
CA TYR A 216 -2.87 -11.98 -4.12
C TYR A 216 -2.91 -10.63 -3.39
N MET A 217 -1.75 -10.09 -2.99
CA MET A 217 -1.65 -8.79 -2.33
C MET A 217 -2.25 -7.67 -3.19
N GLY A 218 -2.01 -7.67 -4.49
CA GLY A 218 -2.62 -6.73 -5.43
C GLY A 218 -4.14 -6.75 -5.37
N ILE A 219 -4.76 -7.93 -5.56
CA ILE A 219 -6.22 -8.08 -5.52
C ILE A 219 -6.79 -7.75 -4.15
N THR A 220 -6.13 -8.20 -3.07
CA THR A 220 -6.60 -7.91 -1.70
C THR A 220 -6.51 -6.43 -1.34
N SER A 221 -5.56 -5.69 -1.90
CA SER A 221 -5.39 -4.25 -1.67
C SER A 221 -6.43 -3.39 -2.37
N LEU A 222 -7.12 -3.91 -3.39
CA LEU A 222 -8.25 -3.23 -4.05
C LEU A 222 -9.52 -3.27 -3.19
N SER A 223 -9.62 -4.20 -2.25
CA SER A 223 -10.75 -4.32 -1.33
C SER A 223 -10.81 -3.10 -0.40
N GLY A 224 -11.94 -2.39 -0.37
CA GLY A 224 -12.12 -1.17 0.43
C GLY A 224 -11.74 0.11 -0.30
N ILE A 225 -11.45 0.05 -1.61
CA ILE A 225 -11.29 1.24 -2.43
C ILE A 225 -12.64 1.55 -3.09
N GLN A 226 -13.29 2.64 -2.68
CA GLN A 226 -14.60 3.06 -3.22
C GLN A 226 -14.60 3.23 -4.76
N LEU A 227 -13.48 3.69 -5.35
CA LEU A 227 -13.32 3.74 -6.81
C LEU A 227 -13.47 2.35 -7.44
N TRP A 228 -12.86 1.32 -6.86
CA TRP A 228 -12.96 -0.05 -7.36
C TRP A 228 -14.39 -0.58 -7.26
N ASP A 229 -15.07 -0.35 -6.14
CA ASP A 229 -16.47 -0.74 -5.96
C ASP A 229 -17.38 -0.04 -6.99
N ARG A 230 -17.15 1.25 -7.25
CA ARG A 230 -17.89 2.00 -8.29
C ARG A 230 -17.59 1.53 -9.71
N ILE A 231 -16.34 1.14 -10.01
CA ILE A 231 -15.99 0.55 -11.30
C ILE A 231 -16.78 -0.75 -11.50
N LEU A 232 -16.89 -1.60 -10.46
CA LEU A 232 -17.71 -2.80 -10.52
C LEU A 232 -19.19 -2.46 -10.72
N LEU A 233 -19.71 -1.40 -10.08
CA LEU A 233 -21.08 -0.94 -10.25
C LEU A 233 -21.42 -0.46 -11.67
N LEU A 234 -20.43 -0.08 -12.49
CA LEU A 234 -20.68 0.22 -13.91
C LEU A 234 -21.21 -0.99 -14.68
N PHE A 235 -20.83 -2.20 -14.26
CA PHE A 235 -21.22 -3.47 -14.89
C PHE A 235 -22.41 -4.14 -14.21
N ILE A 236 -22.83 -3.65 -13.04
CA ILE A 236 -23.94 -4.22 -12.26
C ILE A 236 -25.25 -3.48 -12.61
N PRO A 237 -26.35 -4.21 -12.89
CA PRO A 237 -27.63 -3.54 -13.14
C PRO A 237 -28.16 -2.86 -11.87
N LYS A 238 -28.88 -1.74 -12.05
CA LYS A 238 -29.42 -0.90 -10.96
C LYS A 238 -30.17 -1.64 -9.85
N LYS A 239 -30.78 -2.79 -10.18
CA LYS A 239 -31.52 -3.64 -9.24
C LYS A 239 -30.64 -4.23 -8.13
N TYR A 240 -29.35 -4.41 -8.39
CA TYR A 240 -28.41 -5.04 -7.45
C TYR A 240 -27.46 -4.04 -6.79
N HIS A 241 -27.78 -2.74 -6.84
CA HIS A 241 -26.97 -1.73 -6.18
C HIS A 241 -27.00 -1.93 -4.65
N PRO A 242 -25.85 -1.79 -3.98
CA PRO A 242 -25.79 -1.89 -2.52
C PRO A 242 -26.50 -0.69 -1.88
N GLN A 243 -26.91 -0.85 -0.61
CA GLN A 243 -27.55 0.21 0.18
C GLN A 243 -26.54 1.22 0.72
N GLU A 244 -25.61 1.68 -0.13
CA GLU A 244 -24.60 2.66 0.22
C GLU A 244 -25.07 4.08 -0.15
N PRO A 245 -24.63 5.13 0.58
CA PRO A 245 -25.06 6.51 0.34
C PRO A 245 -24.83 6.97 -1.11
N TYR A 246 -23.69 6.61 -1.71
CA TYR A 246 -23.35 6.96 -3.09
C TYR A 246 -24.22 6.26 -4.14
N ALA A 247 -24.75 5.07 -3.83
CA ALA A 247 -25.58 4.29 -4.76
C ALA A 247 -27.08 4.58 -4.61
N THR A 248 -27.50 5.04 -3.44
CA THR A 248 -28.92 5.24 -3.08
C THR A 248 -29.35 6.70 -3.24
N ARG A 249 -28.47 7.67 -2.92
CA ARG A 249 -28.82 9.11 -2.90
C ARG A 249 -28.43 9.86 -4.18
N VAL A 250 -27.49 9.34 -4.96
CA VAL A 250 -27.04 9.96 -6.21
C VAL A 250 -27.63 9.23 -7.41
N LYS A 251 -28.05 9.97 -8.44
CA LYS A 251 -28.55 9.37 -9.69
C LYS A 251 -27.43 8.52 -10.33
N THR A 252 -27.76 7.29 -10.75
CA THR A 252 -26.78 6.36 -11.35
C THR A 252 -25.98 6.97 -12.49
N ASN A 253 -26.62 7.79 -13.35
CA ASN A 253 -25.94 8.40 -14.48
C ASN A 253 -24.85 9.40 -14.02
N ARG A 254 -25.08 10.12 -12.92
CA ARG A 254 -24.12 11.07 -12.33
C ARG A 254 -22.97 10.32 -11.66
N MET A 255 -23.27 9.25 -10.92
CA MET A 255 -22.25 8.35 -10.34
C MET A 255 -21.35 7.74 -11.42
N ASN A 256 -21.94 7.26 -12.52
CA ASN A 256 -21.18 6.66 -13.63
C ASN A 256 -20.30 7.70 -14.33
N MET A 257 -20.81 8.93 -14.53
CA MET A 257 -20.03 10.03 -15.09
C MET A 257 -18.83 10.40 -14.20
N PHE A 258 -19.03 10.47 -12.89
CA PHE A 258 -17.94 10.70 -11.94
C PHE A 258 -16.87 9.61 -12.00
N THR A 259 -17.31 8.34 -12.01
CA THR A 259 -16.43 7.18 -12.09
C THR A 259 -15.65 7.15 -13.40
N LEU A 260 -16.29 7.51 -14.53
CA LEU A 260 -15.63 7.62 -15.83
C LEU A 260 -14.51 8.68 -15.81
N ILE A 261 -14.77 9.85 -15.21
CA ILE A 261 -13.75 10.90 -15.06
C ILE A 261 -12.56 10.38 -14.22
N GLN A 262 -12.82 9.67 -13.12
CA GLN A 262 -11.76 9.08 -12.31
C GLN A 262 -10.95 8.01 -13.09
N ILE A 263 -11.59 7.19 -13.92
CA ILE A 263 -10.91 6.23 -14.80
C ILE A 263 -10.02 6.97 -15.80
N VAL A 264 -10.50 8.06 -16.41
CA VAL A 264 -9.69 8.87 -17.34
C VAL A 264 -8.47 9.46 -16.63
N CYS A 265 -8.63 10.00 -15.43
CA CYS A 265 -7.51 10.47 -14.60
C CYS A 265 -6.50 9.36 -14.31
N LEU A 266 -6.97 8.15 -13.99
CA LEU A 266 -6.12 6.98 -13.74
C LEU A 266 -5.34 6.58 -15.01
N VAL A 267 -5.99 6.61 -16.18
CA VAL A 267 -5.32 6.34 -17.47
C VAL A 267 -4.24 7.38 -17.76
N ILE A 268 -4.52 8.67 -17.52
CA ILE A 268 -3.52 9.74 -17.69
C ILE A 268 -2.32 9.50 -16.76
N LEU A 269 -2.56 9.20 -15.48
CA LEU A 269 -1.50 8.87 -14.52
C LEU A 269 -0.69 7.64 -14.95
N TRP A 270 -1.35 6.62 -15.49
CA TRP A 270 -0.70 5.41 -15.99
C TRP A 270 0.20 5.70 -17.21
N LEU A 271 -0.27 6.52 -18.16
CA LEU A 271 0.51 6.95 -19.32
C LEU A 271 1.75 7.76 -18.90
N VAL A 272 1.60 8.70 -17.96
CA VAL A 272 2.72 9.48 -17.41
C VAL A 272 3.73 8.56 -16.73
N LYS A 273 3.25 7.61 -15.91
CA LYS A 273 4.10 6.63 -15.22
C LYS A 273 4.89 5.74 -16.17
N SER A 274 4.29 5.32 -17.28
CA SER A 274 4.95 4.48 -18.30
C SER A 274 5.95 5.24 -19.17
N SER A 275 5.90 6.58 -19.15
CA SER A 275 6.77 7.44 -19.95
C SER A 275 8.08 7.76 -19.23
N LYS A 276 9.03 8.37 -19.94
CA LYS A 276 10.27 8.93 -19.36
C LYS A 276 10.01 10.07 -18.36
N ALA A 277 8.80 10.63 -18.35
CA ALA A 277 8.35 11.66 -17.43
C ALA A 277 7.72 11.09 -16.15
N SER A 278 8.06 9.85 -15.74
CA SER A 278 7.55 9.23 -14.52
C SER A 278 7.82 10.06 -13.25
N LEU A 279 8.90 10.85 -13.24
CA LEU A 279 9.24 11.80 -12.17
C LEU A 279 8.21 12.93 -12.02
N ALA A 280 7.40 13.20 -13.05
CA ALA A 280 6.35 14.21 -13.00
C ALA A 280 5.05 13.71 -12.35
N LEU A 281 4.96 12.41 -12.02
CA LEU A 281 3.76 11.78 -11.47
C LEU A 281 3.18 12.51 -10.24
N PRO A 282 3.98 12.97 -9.25
CA PRO A 282 3.48 13.72 -8.11
C PRO A 282 2.71 15.00 -8.50
N PHE A 283 3.22 15.73 -9.50
CA PHE A 283 2.59 16.98 -9.94
C PHE A 283 1.27 16.73 -10.65
N VAL A 284 1.21 15.68 -11.47
CA VAL A 284 -0.03 15.27 -12.14
C VAL A 284 -1.06 14.80 -11.12
N LEU A 285 -0.63 14.12 -10.05
CA LEU A 285 -1.50 13.72 -8.95
C LEU A 285 -2.05 14.96 -8.22
N ILE A 286 -1.21 15.93 -7.88
CA ILE A 286 -1.65 17.19 -7.23
C ILE A 286 -2.65 17.93 -8.13
N LEU A 287 -2.46 17.93 -9.45
CA LEU A 287 -3.38 18.57 -10.41
C LEU A 287 -4.80 17.96 -10.39
N THR A 288 -4.97 16.73 -9.88
CA THR A 288 -6.30 16.15 -9.69
C THR A 288 -7.11 16.86 -8.59
N ILE A 289 -6.47 17.58 -7.66
CA ILE A 289 -7.15 18.32 -6.59
C ILE A 289 -7.87 19.56 -7.15
N PRO A 290 -7.23 20.46 -7.92
CA PRO A 290 -7.95 21.51 -8.64
C PRO A 290 -9.05 20.99 -9.56
N LEU A 291 -8.82 19.84 -10.22
CA LEU A 291 -9.84 19.20 -11.04
C LEU A 291 -11.08 18.83 -10.21
N ARG A 292 -10.89 18.23 -9.01
CA ARG A 292 -11.97 17.96 -8.05
C ARG A 292 -12.70 19.25 -7.68
N MET A 293 -11.96 20.30 -7.32
CA MET A 293 -12.56 21.60 -6.95
C MET A 293 -13.37 22.22 -8.09
N PHE A 294 -12.93 22.09 -9.33
CA PHE A 294 -13.65 22.58 -10.50
C PHE A 294 -14.92 21.75 -10.81
N MET A 295 -14.90 20.45 -10.53
CA MET A 295 -16.06 19.58 -10.66
C MET A 295 -17.15 19.90 -9.63
N THR A 296 -16.75 20.28 -8.42
CA THR A 296 -17.63 20.77 -7.36
C THR A 296 -18.27 22.10 -7.78
N GLY A 297 -19.60 22.18 -7.78
CA GLY A 297 -20.37 23.38 -8.11
C GLY A 297 -20.74 23.55 -9.59
N ARG A 298 -19.88 23.16 -10.55
CA ARG A 298 -20.23 23.22 -11.98
C ARG A 298 -20.94 21.97 -12.50
N ILE A 299 -20.46 20.80 -12.12
CA ILE A 299 -20.95 19.51 -12.68
C ILE A 299 -21.76 18.73 -11.64
N PHE A 300 -21.34 18.78 -10.39
CA PHE A 300 -21.97 18.09 -9.27
C PHE A 300 -22.36 19.07 -8.18
N THR A 301 -23.48 18.79 -7.52
CA THR A 301 -23.88 19.53 -6.32
C THR A 301 -23.02 19.14 -5.11
N ASP A 302 -22.92 20.02 -4.11
CA ASP A 302 -22.12 19.74 -2.90
C ASP A 302 -22.58 18.48 -2.17
N LEU A 303 -23.90 18.20 -2.19
CA LEU A 303 -24.47 16.99 -1.61
C LEU A 303 -24.07 15.73 -2.38
N GLU A 304 -24.10 15.78 -3.72
CA GLU A 304 -23.62 14.66 -4.56
C GLU A 304 -22.13 14.42 -4.37
N MET A 305 -21.31 15.48 -4.30
CA MET A 305 -19.87 15.35 -4.07
C MET A 305 -19.56 14.77 -2.69
N LYS A 306 -20.24 15.26 -1.63
CA LYS A 306 -20.15 14.67 -0.29
C LYS A 306 -20.54 13.19 -0.29
N CYS A 307 -21.57 12.78 -1.02
CA CYS A 307 -21.94 11.37 -1.08
C CYS A 307 -20.93 10.51 -1.87
N LEU A 308 -20.29 11.08 -2.91
CA LEU A 308 -19.34 10.39 -3.77
C LEU A 308 -17.91 10.33 -3.21
N ASP A 309 -17.61 11.15 -2.21
CA ASP A 309 -16.24 11.38 -1.71
C ASP A 309 -16.17 11.45 -0.17
N ALA A 310 -17.24 11.07 0.53
CA ALA A 310 -17.22 11.00 2.00
C ALA A 310 -16.17 9.98 2.45
N ASP A 311 -15.25 10.45 3.28
CA ASP A 311 -14.26 9.64 4.01
C ASP A 311 -14.92 8.76 5.11
N ASP A 312 -16.19 9.03 5.41
CA ASP A 312 -16.95 8.34 6.45
C ASP A 312 -17.84 7.22 5.89
N ALA A 313 -17.78 6.05 6.52
CA ALA A 313 -18.73 4.95 6.34
C ALA A 313 -20.20 5.35 6.67
N LYS A 314 -20.40 6.52 7.29
CA LYS A 314 -21.70 7.17 7.48
C LYS A 314 -21.55 8.63 7.09
N VAL A 315 -22.25 9.08 6.05
CA VAL A 315 -22.29 10.50 5.70
C VAL A 315 -23.02 11.24 6.83
N THR A 316 -22.26 11.84 7.75
CA THR A 316 -22.79 12.70 8.82
C THR A 316 -23.09 14.05 8.17
N PHE A 317 -24.38 14.40 8.07
CA PHE A 317 -24.83 15.65 7.45
C PHE A 317 -24.92 16.82 8.43
N GLU A 318 -24.68 16.57 9.72
CA GLU A 318 -24.66 17.58 10.77
C GLU A 318 -23.21 17.86 11.15
N GLU A 319 -22.74 19.06 10.79
CA GLU A 319 -21.67 19.70 11.56
C GLU A 319 -22.26 19.93 12.96
N GLU A 320 -21.99 19.03 13.92
CA GLU A 320 -22.16 19.41 15.31
C GLU A 320 -21.20 20.59 15.59
N PRO A 321 -21.72 21.76 15.99
CA PRO A 321 -20.89 22.94 16.21
C PRO A 321 -19.92 22.67 17.37
N GLY A 322 -18.66 22.38 17.04
CA GLY A 322 -17.59 22.15 18.02
C GLY A 322 -16.74 20.88 17.82
N GLN A 323 -17.04 20.03 16.83
CA GLN A 323 -16.26 18.83 16.55
C GLN A 323 -15.05 19.16 15.64
N ASP A 324 -13.98 19.68 16.23
CA ASP A 324 -12.71 19.87 15.52
C ASP A 324 -12.10 18.52 15.12
N VAL A 325 -11.52 18.41 13.93
CA VAL A 325 -10.91 17.15 13.39
C VAL A 325 -9.79 16.64 14.31
N TYR A 326 -9.26 17.51 15.17
CA TYR A 326 -8.27 17.19 16.20
C TYR A 326 -8.84 16.52 17.46
N ASN A 327 -10.16 16.50 17.67
CA ASN A 327 -10.78 15.83 18.82
C ASN A 327 -10.86 14.31 18.67
N GLU A 328 -10.72 13.75 17.46
CA GLU A 328 -10.73 12.30 17.26
C GLU A 328 -9.39 11.63 17.59
N SER A 329 -8.31 12.40 17.69
CA SER A 329 -7.05 11.91 18.27
C SER A 329 -7.09 12.08 19.78
N GLN A 330 -7.50 11.03 20.49
CA GLN A 330 -7.30 10.98 21.94
C GLN A 330 -5.80 11.13 22.22
N MET A 331 -5.41 12.28 22.79
CA MET A 331 -4.01 12.49 23.19
C MET A 331 -3.62 11.38 24.16
N PRO A 332 -2.44 10.76 23.98
CA PRO A 332 -1.95 9.81 24.98
C PRO A 332 -1.79 10.55 26.30
N LEU A 333 -2.53 10.10 27.31
CA LEU A 333 -2.36 10.51 28.72
C LEU A 333 -0.98 10.08 29.22
#